data_AF-A0A971QDJ2-F1
#
_entry.id   AF-A0A971QDJ2-F1
#
_cell.length_a   1.000
_cell.length_b   1.000
_cell.length_c   1.000
_cell.angle_alpha   90.00
_cell.angle_beta   90.00
_cell.angle_gamma   90.00
#
_symmetry.space_group_name_H-M   'P 1'
#
loop_
_entity.id
_entity.type
_entity.pdbx_description
1 polymer ?
#
loop_
_entity_poly.entity_id
_entity_poly.type
_entity_poly.pdbx_seq_one_letter_code
_entity_poly.pdbx_strand_id
1 'polypeptide(L)'
;MSFVSAIPVEVLGSTDNPVRMLARFVRQCMSQQERILLMLRYGEKLTWTEVAMVLELSVEEVRKIHDTVVGRVQAEFMPAAD
;
A
#
# COMPACT_ATOMS: atom_id res chain seq x y z
N MET A 1 5.91 16.48 16.83
CA MET A 1 6.52 15.22 17.30
C MET A 1 6.37 14.19 16.19
N SER A 2 7.47 13.90 15.49
CA SER A 2 7.48 13.07 14.29
C SER A 2 7.54 11.59 14.66
N PHE A 3 6.43 10.87 14.49
CA PHE A 3 6.40 9.41 14.54
C PHE A 3 6.72 8.84 13.16
N VAL A 4 7.98 8.95 12.74
CA VAL A 4 8.49 8.10 11.66
C VAL A 4 8.99 6.83 12.34
N SER A 5 8.11 5.83 12.42
CA SER A 5 8.46 4.48 12.87
C SER A 5 9.57 3.94 11.99
N ALA A 6 10.78 3.90 12.54
CA ALA A 6 11.94 3.32 11.89
C ALA A 6 11.73 1.81 11.80
N ILE A 7 11.42 1.32 10.59
CA ILE A 7 11.37 -0.11 10.31
C ILE A 7 12.75 -0.70 10.66
N PRO A 8 12.84 -1.69 11.56
CA PRO A 8 14.13 -2.24 11.99
C PRO A 8 14.87 -2.90 10.81
N VAL A 9 16.14 -2.55 10.70
CA VAL A 9 17.06 -2.90 9.59
C VAL A 9 17.41 -4.39 9.56
N GLU A 10 17.13 -5.15 10.62
CA GLU A 10 17.56 -6.55 10.80
C GLU A 10 16.97 -7.57 9.83
N VAL A 11 15.91 -7.23 9.09
CA VAL A 11 15.25 -8.19 8.19
C VAL A 11 16.06 -8.35 6.86
N LEU A 12 17.29 -7.80 6.75
CA LEU A 12 18.10 -7.62 5.51
C LEU A 12 18.69 -8.89 4.87
N GLY A 13 18.43 -10.09 5.40
CA GLY A 13 19.11 -11.32 5.00
C GLY A 13 18.34 -12.37 4.20
N SER A 14 17.00 -12.35 4.11
CA SER A 14 16.25 -13.40 3.38
C SER A 14 15.28 -12.81 2.37
N THR A 15 15.52 -13.11 1.10
CA THR A 15 14.69 -12.79 -0.06
C THR A 15 13.31 -13.45 -0.04
N ASP A 16 13.05 -14.37 0.88
CA ASP A 16 11.81 -15.15 0.98
C ASP A 16 10.75 -14.55 1.92
N ASN A 17 10.98 -13.35 2.47
CA ASN A 17 9.99 -12.74 3.35
C ASN A 17 8.97 -11.90 2.54
N PRO A 18 7.71 -12.34 2.39
CA PRO A 18 6.69 -11.63 1.61
C PRO A 18 6.43 -10.21 2.13
N VAL A 19 6.60 -9.97 3.44
CA VAL A 19 6.45 -8.65 4.05
C VAL A 19 7.52 -7.68 3.54
N ARG A 20 8.73 -8.17 3.27
CA ARG A 20 9.82 -7.33 2.73
C ARG A 20 9.66 -7.02 1.27
N MET A 21 9.27 -8.02 0.49
CA MET A 21 8.98 -7.83 -0.92
C MET A 21 7.86 -6.80 -1.05
N LEU A 22 6.79 -6.91 -0.26
CA LEU A 22 5.70 -5.94 -0.22
C LEU A 22 6.21 -4.56 0.22
N ALA A 23 7.00 -4.47 1.29
CA ALA A 23 7.57 -3.21 1.75
C ALA A 23 8.50 -2.55 0.72
N ARG A 24 9.22 -3.34 -0.09
CA ARG A 24 10.03 -2.83 -1.20
C ARG A 24 9.13 -2.33 -2.33
N PHE A 25 8.13 -3.12 -2.72
CA PHE A 25 7.17 -2.80 -3.76
C PHE A 25 6.39 -1.52 -3.45
N VAL A 26 5.86 -1.39 -2.23
CA VAL A 26 5.15 -0.20 -1.75
C VAL A 26 6.07 1.05 -1.76
N ARG A 27 7.36 0.88 -1.47
CA ARG A 27 8.32 2.02 -1.45
C ARG A 27 8.83 2.42 -2.83
N GLN A 28 8.98 1.48 -3.77
CA GLN A 28 9.60 1.72 -5.08
C GLN A 28 8.58 1.91 -6.20
N CYS A 29 7.42 1.26 -6.12
CA CYS A 29 6.44 1.18 -7.21
C CYS A 29 5.11 1.88 -6.91
N MET A 30 4.94 2.47 -5.72
CA MET A 30 3.77 3.26 -5.36
C MET A 30 4.12 4.72 -5.08
N SER A 31 3.25 5.61 -5.54
CA SER A 31 3.22 7.03 -5.23
C SER A 31 2.86 7.29 -3.76
N GLN A 32 3.19 8.49 -3.27
CA GLN A 32 2.86 8.89 -1.90
C GLN A 32 1.34 8.81 -1.64
N GLN A 33 0.52 9.18 -2.62
CA GLN A 33 -0.94 9.14 -2.52
C GLN A 33 -1.47 7.70 -2.38
N GLU A 34 -0.94 6.76 -3.16
CA GLU A 34 -1.28 5.33 -3.07
C GLU A 34 -0.89 4.74 -1.70
N ARG A 35 0.26 5.14 -1.14
CA ARG A 35 0.69 4.68 0.19
C ARG A 35 -0.21 5.20 1.31
N ILE A 36 -0.60 6.48 1.23
CA ILE A 36 -1.52 7.08 2.21
C ILE A 36 -2.87 6.36 2.13
N LEU A 37 -3.40 6.14 0.91
CA LEU A 37 -4.63 5.38 0.71
C LEU A 37 -4.56 4.01 1.40
N LEU A 38 -3.49 3.23 1.18
CA LEU A 38 -3.34 1.92 1.81
C LEU A 38 -3.24 2.00 3.34
N MET A 39 -2.49 2.97 3.88
CA MET A 39 -2.40 3.17 5.33
C MET A 39 -3.76 3.50 5.94
N LEU A 40 -4.52 4.42 5.34
CA LEU A 40 -5.84 4.79 5.84
C LEU A 40 -6.83 3.61 5.74
N ARG A 41 -6.81 2.88 4.62
CA ARG A 41 -7.77 1.79 4.38
C ARG A 41 -7.46 0.53 5.18
N TYR A 42 -6.20 0.11 5.24
CA TYR A 42 -5.79 -1.17 5.84
C TYR A 42 -5.16 -1.02 7.23
N GLY A 43 -4.44 0.07 7.49
CA GLY A 43 -3.87 0.37 8.81
C GLY A 43 -4.93 0.87 9.77
N GLU A 44 -5.57 1.98 9.41
CA GLU A 44 -6.55 2.68 10.25
C GLU A 44 -7.99 2.16 10.07
N LYS A 45 -8.23 1.28 9.09
CA LYS A 45 -9.53 0.67 8.77
C LYS A 45 -10.64 1.67 8.41
N LEU A 46 -10.28 2.84 7.86
CA LEU A 46 -11.25 3.83 7.39
C LEU A 46 -12.14 3.26 6.27
N THR A 47 -13.35 3.81 6.18
CA THR A 47 -14.28 3.59 5.07
C THR A 47 -13.84 4.35 3.81
N TRP A 48 -14.35 3.94 2.64
CA TRP A 48 -14.03 4.63 1.37
C TRP A 48 -14.37 6.11 1.39
N THR A 49 -15.47 6.48 2.06
CA THR A 49 -15.90 7.86 2.20
C THR A 49 -14.94 8.66 3.07
N GLU A 50 -14.47 8.09 4.18
CA GLU A 50 -13.50 8.77 5.05
C GLU A 50 -12.13 8.91 4.36
N VAL A 51 -11.69 7.88 3.64
CA VAL A 51 -10.46 7.96 2.83
C VAL A 51 -10.57 9.05 1.76
N ALA A 52 -11.72 9.14 1.07
CA ALA A 52 -11.99 10.16 0.07
C ALA A 52 -11.94 11.58 0.66
N MET A 53 -12.51 11.76 1.87
CA MET A 53 -12.42 13.03 2.59
C MET A 53 -10.98 13.39 2.98
N VAL A 54 -10.19 12.43 3.47
CA VAL A 54 -8.79 12.67 3.87
C VAL A 54 -7.87 12.95 2.68
N LEU A 55 -8.14 12.33 1.53
CA LEU A 55 -7.35 12.53 0.31
C LEU A 55 -7.85 13.71 -0.54
N GLU A 56 -8.96 14.34 -0.17
CA GLU A 56 -9.63 15.40 -0.94
C GLU A 56 -9.97 14.95 -2.38
N LEU A 57 -10.42 13.69 -2.53
CA LEU A 57 -10.76 13.06 -3.80
C LEU A 57 -12.21 12.56 -3.79
N SER A 58 -12.76 12.25 -4.97
CA SER A 58 -14.01 11.50 -5.05
C SER A 58 -13.82 10.02 -4.65
N VAL A 59 -14.91 9.38 -4.19
CA VAL A 59 -14.88 7.95 -3.83
C VAL A 59 -14.54 7.09 -5.06
N GLU A 60 -15.04 7.44 -6.23
CA GLU A 60 -14.71 6.81 -7.50
C GLU A 60 -13.22 6.90 -7.83
N GLU A 61 -12.58 8.06 -7.64
CA GLU A 61 -11.14 8.22 -7.85
C GLU A 61 -10.33 7.37 -6.87
N VAL A 62 -10.71 7.38 -5.59
CA VAL A 62 -10.07 6.55 -4.55
C VAL A 62 -10.19 5.06 -4.91
N ARG A 63 -11.36 4.60 -5.36
CA ARG A 63 -11.55 3.22 -5.80
C ARG A 63 -10.69 2.88 -7.02
N LYS A 64 -10.65 3.76 -8.02
CA LYS A 64 -9.83 3.54 -9.22
C LYS A 64 -8.34 3.44 -8.89
N ILE A 65 -7.86 4.29 -7.98
CA ILE A 65 -6.47 4.22 -7.49
C ILE A 65 -6.27 2.92 -6.72
N HIS A 66 -7.20 2.56 -5.82
CA HIS A 66 -7.14 1.31 -5.06
C HIS A 66 -7.08 0.08 -5.97
N ASP A 67 -7.96 -0.02 -6.96
CA ASP A 67 -8.00 -1.13 -7.92
C ASP A 67 -6.69 -1.23 -8.71
N THR A 68 -6.14 -0.09 -9.13
CA THR A 68 -4.85 -0.04 -9.83
C THR A 68 -3.72 -0.57 -8.95
N VAL A 69 -3.69 -0.15 -7.69
CA VAL A 69 -2.68 -0.57 -6.71
C VAL A 69 -2.80 -2.06 -6.40
N VAL A 70 -4.01 -2.54 -6.12
CA VAL A 70 -4.27 -3.95 -5.83
C VAL A 70 -3.95 -4.83 -7.04
N GLY A 71 -4.33 -4.41 -8.25
CA GLY A 71 -3.98 -5.12 -9.48
C GLY A 71 -2.47 -5.25 -9.69
N ARG A 72 -1.71 -4.19 -9.41
CA ARG A 72 -0.24 -4.23 -9.45
C ARG A 72 0.35 -5.17 -8.40
N VAL A 73 -0.17 -5.15 -7.17
CA VAL A 73 0.26 -6.07 -6.11
C VAL A 73 -0.09 -7.52 -6.49
N GLN A 74 -1.29 -7.77 -7.00
CA GLN A 74 -1.69 -9.11 -7.45
C GLN A 74 -0.78 -9.60 -8.57
N ALA A 75 -0.46 -8.78 -9.58
CA ALA A 75 0.44 -9.18 -10.66
C ALA A 75 1.86 -9.54 -10.16
N GLU A 76 2.36 -8.84 -9.15
CA GLU A 76 3.70 -9.07 -8.60
C GLU A 76 3.76 -10.29 -7.66
N PHE A 77 2.70 -10.53 -6.87
CA PHE A 77 2.71 -11.51 -5.78
C PHE A 77 1.87 -12.76 -6.04
N MET A 78 0.97 -12.71 -7.03
CA MET A 78 0.09 -13.79 -7.41
C MET A 78 0.17 -13.97 -8.93
N PRO A 79 1.20 -14.67 -9.44
CA PRO A 79 1.21 -15.06 -10.84
C PRO A 79 -0.06 -15.87 -11.10
N ALA A 80 -0.74 -15.57 -12.22
CA ALA A 80 -1.90 -16.33 -12.65
C ALA A 80 -1.53 -17.82 -12.61
N ALA A 81 -2.23 -18.58 -11.78
CA ALA A 81 -2.14 -20.03 -11.84
C ALA A 81 -2.66 -20.45 -13.22
N ASP A 82 -1.82 -21.16 -13.97
CA ASP A 82 -2.10 -21.73 -15.29
C ASP A 82 -3.47 -22.42 -15.37
#